data_AF-A0A0D0CID2-F1
#
_entry.id   AF-A0A0D0CID2-F1
#
_cell.length_a   1.000
_cell.length_b   1.000
_cell.length_c   1.000
_cell.angle_alpha   90.00
_cell.angle_beta   90.00
_cell.angle_gamma   90.00
#
_symmetry.space_group_name_H-M   'P 1'
#
loop_
_entity.id
_entity.type
_entity.pdbx_description
1 polymer ?
#
loop_
_entity_poly.entity_id
_entity_poly.type
_entity_poly.pdbx_seq_one_letter_code
_entity_poly.pdbx_strand_id
1 'polypeptide(L)'
;RIDAVRMSRRRTELKWTKVWDKRSIHGRFTIANRIPPSLKPTQRLKETSREIFGRLMQCRTGHDYIGKYFDKFVPFKNIDCPCGKPPQSCEHILRECPRYEQYRHILRKVSQDISLAEILGSIEGVNTLISFLEKSGAFMRDGNPRKPSCEP
;
A
#
# COMPACT_ATOMS: atom_id res chain seq x y z
N ARG A 1 -3.26 34.88 -20.48
CA ARG A 1 -3.56 33.44 -20.74
C ARG A 1 -3.02 32.51 -19.64
N ILE A 2 -1.77 32.70 -19.18
CA ILE A 2 -1.16 31.90 -18.08
C ILE A 2 -1.95 32.02 -16.77
N ASP A 3 -2.40 33.22 -16.39
CA ASP A 3 -3.18 33.41 -15.17
C ASP A 3 -4.54 32.71 -15.19
N ALA A 4 -5.22 32.70 -16.34
CA ALA A 4 -6.50 32.01 -16.49
C ALA A 4 -6.37 30.48 -16.30
N VAL A 5 -5.32 29.87 -16.84
CA VAL A 5 -5.03 28.43 -16.65
C VAL A 5 -4.69 28.13 -15.19
N ARG A 6 -3.86 28.98 -14.55
CA ARG A 6 -3.51 28.85 -13.13
C ARG A 6 -4.75 28.92 -12.23
N MET A 7 -5.63 29.89 -12.49
CA MET A 7 -6.87 30.07 -11.73
C MET A 7 -7.84 28.90 -11.94
N SER A 8 -7.93 28.39 -13.17
CA SER A 8 -8.75 27.19 -13.47
C SER A 8 -8.25 25.96 -12.70
N ARG A 9 -6.93 25.71 -12.68
CA ARG A 9 -6.32 24.62 -11.89
C ARG A 9 -6.60 24.77 -10.41
N ARG A 10 -6.39 25.96 -9.82
CA ARG A 10 -6.66 26.23 -8.40
C ARG A 10 -8.14 26.00 -8.05
N ARG A 11 -9.07 26.45 -8.91
CA ARG A 11 -10.50 26.21 -8.72
C ARG A 11 -10.83 24.72 -8.73
N THR A 12 -10.22 23.98 -9.65
CA THR A 12 -10.41 22.53 -9.80
C THR A 12 -9.90 21.80 -8.56
N GLU A 13 -8.68 22.12 -8.11
CA GLU A 13 -8.08 21.57 -6.90
C GLU A 13 -8.94 21.83 -5.66
N LEU A 14 -9.36 23.09 -5.43
CA LEU A 14 -10.24 23.43 -4.31
C LEU A 14 -11.59 22.69 -4.36
N LYS A 15 -12.18 22.53 -5.56
CA LYS A 15 -13.42 21.78 -5.73
C LYS A 15 -13.22 20.31 -5.37
N TRP A 16 -12.15 19.69 -5.86
CA TRP A 16 -11.85 18.29 -5.59
C TRP A 16 -11.49 18.04 -4.13
N THR A 17 -10.74 18.93 -3.48
CA THR A 17 -10.44 18.83 -2.04
C THR A 17 -11.74 18.88 -1.22
N LYS A 18 -12.67 19.78 -1.53
CA LYS A 18 -13.98 19.82 -0.83
C LYS A 18 -14.79 18.55 -1.00
N VAL A 19 -14.81 17.97 -2.20
CA VAL A 19 -15.47 16.68 -2.46
C VAL A 19 -14.75 15.58 -1.69
N TRP A 20 -13.42 15.61 -1.68
CA TRP A 20 -12.60 14.67 -0.94
C TRP A 20 -12.97 14.70 0.54
N ASP A 21 -12.88 15.84 1.20
CA ASP A 21 -13.07 15.95 2.65
C ASP A 21 -14.48 15.56 3.12
N LYS A 22 -15.50 15.80 2.29
CA LYS A 22 -16.90 15.48 2.62
C LYS A 22 -17.33 14.07 2.26
N ARG A 23 -16.50 13.30 1.56
CA ARG A 23 -16.89 11.99 1.05
C ARG A 23 -17.08 11.01 2.20
N SER A 24 -18.09 10.15 2.07
CA SER A 24 -18.22 9.00 2.97
C SER A 24 -17.29 7.90 2.48
N ILE A 25 -16.30 7.53 3.30
CA ILE A 25 -15.32 6.50 2.97
C ILE A 25 -15.73 5.21 3.68
N HIS A 26 -15.98 4.15 2.90
CA HIS A 26 -16.31 2.82 3.42
C HIS A 26 -15.40 1.76 2.82
N GLY A 27 -15.32 0.61 3.50
CA GLY A 27 -14.61 -0.57 3.00
C GLY A 27 -13.14 -0.65 3.44
N ARG A 28 -12.45 -1.68 2.93
CA ARG A 28 -11.12 -2.10 3.40
C ARG A 28 -10.01 -1.09 3.12
N PHE A 29 -10.16 -0.24 2.11
CA PHE A 29 -9.17 0.77 1.71
C PHE A 29 -9.28 2.09 2.50
N THR A 30 -10.28 2.23 3.38
CA THR A 30 -10.50 3.44 4.19
C THR A 30 -9.26 3.89 4.95
N ILE A 31 -8.57 2.94 5.60
CA ILE A 31 -7.35 3.18 6.38
C ILE A 31 -6.23 3.78 5.52
N ALA A 32 -6.16 3.40 4.23
CA ALA A 32 -5.16 3.87 3.30
C ALA A 32 -5.56 5.17 2.58
N ASN A 33 -6.85 5.52 2.58
CA ASN A 33 -7.40 6.61 1.78
C ASN A 33 -7.33 7.98 2.47
N ARG A 34 -6.17 8.32 3.04
CA ARG A 34 -5.96 9.52 3.86
C ARG A 34 -5.12 10.61 3.17
N ILE A 35 -4.43 10.26 2.07
CA ILE A 35 -3.64 11.22 1.28
C ILE A 35 -4.59 12.03 0.38
N PRO A 36 -4.57 13.37 0.41
CA PRO A 36 -5.44 14.20 -0.41
C PRO A 36 -5.15 14.04 -1.92
N PRO A 37 -6.14 14.30 -2.79
CA PRO A 37 -5.97 14.19 -4.22
C PRO A 37 -5.01 15.26 -4.72
N SER A 38 -4.27 14.95 -5.79
CA SER A 38 -3.40 15.90 -6.48
C SER A 38 -3.70 15.87 -7.97
N LEU A 39 -3.60 17.05 -8.61
CA LEU A 39 -3.68 17.17 -10.07
C LEU A 39 -2.40 16.72 -10.77
N LYS A 40 -1.34 16.39 -10.02
CA LYS A 40 -0.05 15.92 -10.54
C LYS A 40 0.14 14.45 -10.19
N PRO A 41 0.71 13.63 -11.09
CA PRO A 41 1.15 12.30 -10.74
C PRO A 41 2.14 12.35 -9.56
N THR A 42 1.91 11.52 -8.54
CA THR A 42 2.80 11.46 -7.37
C THR A 42 4.19 10.97 -7.78
N GLN A 43 5.22 11.41 -7.07
CA GLN A 43 6.60 10.97 -7.31
C GLN A 43 6.75 9.45 -7.27
N ARG A 44 6.10 8.79 -6.29
CA ARG A 44 6.04 7.32 -6.18
C ARG A 44 5.52 6.62 -7.44
N LEU A 45 4.50 7.18 -8.09
CA LEU A 45 3.99 6.60 -9.35
C LEU A 45 5.03 6.68 -10.47
N LYS A 46 5.91 7.69 -10.45
CA LYS A 46 6.92 7.90 -11.49
C LYS A 46 8.20 7.10 -11.24
N GLU A 47 8.62 7.00 -9.98
CA GLU A 47 9.95 6.51 -9.61
C GLU A 47 9.96 5.08 -9.08
N THR A 48 8.84 4.60 -8.54
CA THR A 48 8.76 3.22 -8.03
C THR A 48 8.60 2.24 -9.20
N SER A 49 9.34 1.12 -9.15
CA SER A 49 9.21 0.08 -10.17
C SER A 49 7.77 -0.43 -10.26
N ARG A 50 7.33 -0.83 -11.46
CA ARG A 50 5.94 -1.29 -11.69
C ARG A 50 5.53 -2.42 -10.76
N GLU A 51 6.47 -3.31 -10.44
CA GLU A 51 6.28 -4.45 -9.56
C GLU A 51 5.97 -3.99 -8.12
N ILE A 52 6.82 -3.12 -7.57
CA ILE A 52 6.66 -2.59 -6.20
C ILE A 52 5.42 -1.71 -6.09
N PHE A 53 5.17 -0.86 -7.10
CA PHE A 53 3.99 -0.02 -7.13
C PHE A 53 2.71 -0.85 -7.19
N GLY A 54 2.71 -1.95 -7.96
CA GLY A 54 1.62 -2.92 -7.99
C GLY A 54 1.34 -3.53 -6.62
N ARG A 55 2.37 -4.04 -5.94
CA ARG A 55 2.24 -4.60 -4.59
C ARG A 55 1.77 -3.58 -3.56
N LEU A 56 2.28 -2.35 -3.63
CA LEU A 56 1.83 -1.24 -2.79
C LEU A 56 0.32 -1.00 -2.95
N MET A 57 -0.16 -0.92 -4.19
CA MET A 57 -1.58 -0.69 -4.46
C MET A 57 -2.45 -1.87 -4.04
N GLN A 58 -1.97 -3.10 -4.24
CA GLN A 58 -2.65 -4.31 -3.77
C GLN A 58 -2.79 -4.31 -2.25
N CYS A 59 -1.69 -4.06 -1.53
CA CYS A 59 -1.65 -3.94 -0.07
C CYS A 59 -2.60 -2.85 0.45
N ARG A 60 -2.59 -1.65 -0.16
CA ARG A 60 -3.46 -0.53 0.24
C ARG A 60 -4.94 -0.77 -0.05
N THR A 61 -5.27 -1.63 -0.99
CA THR A 61 -6.66 -1.94 -1.37
C THR A 61 -7.16 -3.27 -0.83
N GLY A 62 -6.30 -4.09 -0.22
CA GLY A 62 -6.62 -5.44 0.24
C GLY A 62 -6.85 -6.45 -0.90
N HIS A 63 -6.20 -6.23 -2.05
CA HIS A 63 -6.20 -7.11 -3.24
C HIS A 63 -4.83 -7.79 -3.44
N ASP A 64 -4.12 -7.95 -2.34
CA ASP A 64 -2.83 -8.61 -2.21
C ASP A 64 -2.95 -10.13 -2.24
N TYR A 65 -1.83 -10.82 -2.48
CA TYR A 65 -1.75 -12.29 -2.44
C TYR A 65 -1.78 -12.80 -0.99
N ILE A 66 -2.93 -12.63 -0.33
CA ILE A 66 -3.15 -12.99 1.06
C ILE A 66 -4.43 -13.80 1.24
N GLY A 67 -4.49 -14.57 2.32
CA GLY A 67 -5.64 -15.37 2.71
C GLY A 67 -6.96 -14.59 2.74
N LYS A 68 -6.98 -13.37 3.30
CA LYS A 68 -8.19 -12.50 3.31
C LYS A 68 -8.72 -12.14 1.91
N TYR A 69 -7.88 -12.20 0.88
CA TYR A 69 -8.31 -12.03 -0.51
C TYR A 69 -8.82 -13.36 -1.08
N PHE A 70 -8.08 -14.45 -0.86
CA PHE A 70 -8.47 -15.78 -1.36
C PHE A 70 -9.80 -16.27 -0.78
N ASP A 71 -10.01 -16.09 0.53
CA ASP A 71 -11.28 -16.39 1.22
C ASP A 71 -12.50 -15.79 0.51
N LYS A 72 -12.33 -14.58 -0.05
CA LYS A 72 -13.43 -13.85 -0.70
C LYS A 72 -13.57 -14.14 -2.20
N PHE A 73 -12.45 -14.35 -2.90
CA PHE A 73 -12.43 -14.31 -4.37
C PHE A 73 -11.86 -15.55 -5.04
N VAL A 74 -11.23 -16.46 -4.30
CA VAL A 74 -10.61 -17.67 -4.84
C VAL A 74 -10.97 -18.86 -3.95
N PRO A 75 -12.17 -19.45 -4.14
CA PRO A 75 -12.61 -20.62 -3.41
C PRO A 75 -11.55 -21.74 -3.44
N PHE A 76 -11.47 -22.53 -2.36
CA PHE A 76 -10.58 -23.70 -2.20
C PHE A 76 -9.08 -23.41 -2.09
N LYS A 77 -8.65 -22.15 -2.16
CA LYS A 77 -7.26 -21.79 -1.91
C LYS A 77 -6.97 -21.69 -0.41
N ASN A 78 -5.80 -22.18 0.02
CA ASN A 78 -5.37 -22.06 1.40
C ASN A 78 -5.25 -20.58 1.81
N ILE A 79 -5.89 -20.22 2.93
CA ILE A 79 -5.95 -18.86 3.48
C ILE A 79 -4.94 -18.62 4.60
N ASP A 80 -4.24 -19.66 5.02
CA ASP A 80 -3.33 -19.65 6.16
C ASP A 80 -2.03 -18.98 5.74
N CYS A 81 -1.45 -18.23 6.68
CA CYS A 81 -0.09 -17.77 6.47
C CYS A 81 0.87 -18.95 6.59
N PRO A 82 1.92 -19.06 5.77
CA PRO A 82 2.96 -20.08 5.94
C PRO A 82 3.70 -20.03 7.29
N CYS A 83 3.51 -18.97 8.09
CA CYS A 83 3.99 -18.92 9.47
C CYS A 83 3.10 -19.68 10.48
N GLY A 84 1.97 -20.26 10.03
CA GLY A 84 1.03 -21.01 10.87
C GLY A 84 -0.15 -20.20 11.44
N LYS A 85 -0.25 -18.89 11.19
CA LYS A 85 -1.42 -18.07 11.59
C LYS A 85 -2.47 -17.95 10.47
N PRO A 86 -3.72 -18.42 10.70
CA PRO A 86 -4.84 -18.15 9.82
C PRO A 86 -5.77 -17.01 10.32
N PRO A 87 -6.44 -16.25 9.43
CA PRO A 87 -6.14 -16.07 8.01
C PRO A 87 -5.04 -15.01 7.81
N GLN A 88 -4.23 -15.20 6.77
CA GLN A 88 -3.20 -14.24 6.38
C GLN A 88 -3.84 -12.89 6.03
N SER A 89 -3.49 -11.86 6.79
CA SER A 89 -3.97 -10.48 6.62
C SER A 89 -2.81 -9.51 6.43
N CYS A 90 -3.08 -8.35 5.81
CA CYS A 90 -2.10 -7.26 5.70
C CYS A 90 -1.61 -6.81 7.09
N GLU A 91 -2.51 -6.73 8.07
CA GLU A 91 -2.17 -6.45 9.47
C GLU A 91 -1.17 -7.47 10.02
N HIS A 92 -1.49 -8.76 9.90
CA HIS A 92 -0.61 -9.82 10.34
C HIS A 92 0.77 -9.75 9.66
N ILE A 93 0.81 -9.57 8.34
CA ILE A 93 2.07 -9.50 7.57
C ILE A 93 2.96 -8.35 8.07
N LEU A 94 2.38 -7.16 8.23
CA LEU A 94 3.13 -5.97 8.60
C LEU A 94 3.53 -6.00 10.09
N ARG A 95 2.63 -6.38 10.99
CA ARG A 95 2.81 -6.23 12.45
C ARG A 95 3.40 -7.45 13.15
N GLU A 96 3.05 -8.66 12.70
CA GLU A 96 3.24 -9.87 13.52
C GLU A 96 4.01 -10.99 12.83
N CYS A 97 3.91 -11.12 11.51
CA CYS A 97 4.39 -12.29 10.79
C CYS A 97 5.90 -12.48 11.02
N PRO A 98 6.33 -13.61 11.61
CA PRO A 98 7.74 -13.84 11.93
C PRO A 98 8.65 -13.83 10.70
N ARG A 99 8.11 -14.24 9.54
CA ARG A 99 8.82 -14.23 8.24
C ARG A 99 9.39 -12.86 7.89
N TYR A 100 8.81 -11.78 8.39
CA TYR A 100 9.16 -10.41 8.05
C TYR A 100 9.71 -9.60 9.24
N GLU A 101 9.97 -10.20 10.41
CA GLU A 101 10.47 -9.47 11.59
C GLU A 101 11.78 -8.74 11.29
N GLN A 102 12.72 -9.36 10.59
CA GLN A 102 14.01 -8.74 10.25
C GLN A 102 13.88 -7.42 9.46
N TYR A 103 12.79 -7.22 8.72
CA TYR A 103 12.54 -6.00 7.94
C TYR A 103 11.61 -5.01 8.65
N ARG A 104 11.01 -5.40 9.77
CA ARG A 104 9.99 -4.63 10.49
C ARG A 104 10.52 -3.30 11.05
N HIS A 105 11.83 -3.24 11.33
CA HIS A 105 12.53 -2.02 11.72
C HIS A 105 12.35 -0.88 10.70
N ILE A 106 12.10 -1.18 9.42
CA ILE A 106 11.85 -0.18 8.36
C ILE A 106 10.52 0.54 8.61
N LEU A 107 9.47 -0.21 8.97
CA LEU A 107 8.14 0.33 9.25
C LEU A 107 8.12 1.09 10.58
N ARG A 108 8.86 0.58 11.58
CA ARG A 108 9.01 1.23 12.90
C ARG A 108 9.62 2.62 12.85
N LYS A 109 10.28 3.01 11.74
CA LYS A 109 10.76 4.39 11.54
C LYS A 109 9.64 5.42 11.51
N VAL A 110 8.45 5.03 11.03
CA VAL A 110 7.28 5.91 10.95
C VAL A 110 6.33 5.65 12.11
N SER A 111 6.17 4.39 12.51
CA SER A 111 5.16 3.99 13.48
C SER A 111 5.67 2.82 14.32
N GLN A 112 5.98 3.07 15.59
CA GLN A 112 6.60 2.08 16.47
C GLN A 112 5.71 0.85 16.69
N ASP A 113 4.39 1.05 16.76
CA ASP A 113 3.36 0.01 16.86
C ASP A 113 2.86 -0.50 15.49
N ILE A 114 3.35 0.09 14.41
CA ILE A 114 3.03 -0.21 13.01
C ILE A 114 1.53 -0.03 12.77
N SER A 115 1.05 1.17 13.10
CA SER A 115 -0.31 1.61 12.78
C SER A 115 -0.53 1.53 11.27
N LEU A 116 -1.44 0.65 10.84
CA LEU A 116 -1.78 0.52 9.42
C LEU A 116 -2.27 1.83 8.80
N ALA A 117 -2.89 2.67 9.61
CA ALA A 117 -3.42 3.94 9.19
C ALA A 117 -2.30 4.95 8.86
N GLU A 118 -1.18 4.89 9.60
CA GLU A 118 0.02 5.69 9.33
C GLU A 118 0.80 5.10 8.16
N ILE A 119 1.05 3.78 8.18
CA ILE A 119 1.83 3.08 7.16
C ILE A 119 1.15 3.17 5.77
N LEU A 120 -0.16 2.93 5.69
CA LEU A 120 -0.88 2.90 4.41
C LEU A 120 -1.46 4.25 3.98
N GLY A 121 -1.65 5.16 4.95
CA GLY A 121 -2.39 6.40 4.78
C GLY A 121 -1.55 7.67 4.76
N SER A 122 -0.27 7.63 5.13
CA SER A 122 0.63 8.79 5.10
C SER A 122 1.64 8.71 3.94
N ILE A 123 2.16 9.87 3.51
CA ILE A 123 3.18 9.94 2.47
C ILE A 123 4.46 9.22 2.92
N GLU A 124 4.87 9.43 4.17
CA GLU A 124 6.07 8.84 4.75
C GLU A 124 5.90 7.33 5.01
N GLY A 125 4.75 6.93 5.55
CA GLY A 125 4.38 5.53 5.71
C GLY A 125 4.38 4.77 4.39
N VAL A 126 3.84 5.37 3.33
CA VAL A 126 3.84 4.74 2.00
C VAL A 126 5.28 4.61 1.46
N ASN A 127 6.14 5.60 1.67
CA ASN A 127 7.54 5.53 1.25
C ASN A 127 8.32 4.44 2.03
N THR A 128 8.11 4.33 3.33
CA THR A 128 8.73 3.26 4.14
C THR A 128 8.16 1.88 3.81
N LEU A 129 6.87 1.79 3.47
CA LEU A 129 6.26 0.57 2.96
C LEU A 129 6.89 0.13 1.63
N ILE A 130 7.17 1.06 0.70
CA ILE A 130 7.90 0.76 -0.54
C ILE A 130 9.24 0.08 -0.21
N SER A 131 10.05 0.69 0.67
CA SER A 131 11.34 0.11 1.08
C SER A 131 11.20 -1.25 1.79
N PHE A 132 10.14 -1.44 2.58
CA PHE A 132 9.83 -2.73 3.18
C PHE A 132 9.50 -3.78 2.12
N LEU A 133 8.67 -3.44 1.11
CA LEU A 133 8.28 -4.36 0.04
C LEU A 133 9.46 -4.78 -0.84
N GLU A 134 10.36 -3.84 -1.12
CA GLU A 134 11.60 -4.08 -1.87
C GLU A 134 12.48 -5.12 -1.19
N LYS A 135 12.67 -4.99 0.13
CA LYS A 135 13.58 -5.87 0.89
C LYS A 135 12.95 -7.20 1.33
N SER A 136 11.66 -7.20 1.64
CA SER A 136 11.02 -8.36 2.30
C SER A 136 10.41 -9.37 1.35
N GLY A 137 10.01 -8.96 0.14
CA GLY A 137 9.19 -9.82 -0.72
C GLY A 137 7.77 -10.06 -0.22
N ALA A 138 7.32 -9.33 0.81
CA ALA A 138 5.96 -9.43 1.31
C ALA A 138 4.93 -9.18 0.19
N PHE A 139 3.77 -9.84 0.33
CA PHE A 139 2.63 -9.79 -0.62
C PHE A 139 2.91 -10.35 -2.02
N MET A 140 4.03 -11.03 -2.22
CA MET A 140 4.27 -11.90 -3.37
C MET A 140 3.58 -13.26 -3.18
N ARG A 141 3.37 -13.99 -4.28
CA ARG A 141 2.77 -15.33 -4.27
C ARG A 141 3.52 -16.32 -3.38
N ASP A 142 4.85 -16.28 -3.38
CA ASP A 142 5.74 -17.10 -2.55
C ASP A 142 6.23 -16.37 -1.28
N GLY A 143 6.00 -15.06 -1.21
CA GLY A 143 6.44 -14.20 -0.12
C GLY A 143 7.95 -13.97 -0.10
N ASN A 144 8.65 -14.16 -1.24
CA ASN A 144 10.08 -13.89 -1.39
C ASN A 144 10.32 -12.72 -2.35
N PRO A 145 11.42 -11.97 -2.21
CA PRO A 145 11.78 -10.93 -3.16
C PRO A 145 11.93 -11.52 -4.57
N ARG A 146 11.46 -10.78 -5.58
CA ARG A 146 11.65 -11.18 -6.98
C ARG A 146 13.15 -11.29 -7.25
N LYS A 147 13.61 -12.46 -7.72
CA LYS A 147 14.98 -12.61 -8.21
C LYS A 147 15.20 -11.61 -9.35
N PRO A 148 16.34 -10.90 -9.42
CA PRO A 148 16.69 -10.15 -10.61
C PRO A 148 16.65 -11.13 -11.80
N SER A 149 16.09 -10.69 -12.92
CA SER A 149 16.20 -11.48 -14.15
C SER A 149 17.68 -11.75 -14.37
N CYS A 150 18.07 -13.02 -14.55
CA CYS A 150 19.30 -13.30 -15.29
C CYS A 150 19.13 -12.55 -16.62
N GLU A 151 19.93 -11.51 -16.81
CA GLU A 151 20.01 -10.85 -18.11
C GLU A 151 20.41 -11.91 -19.15
N PRO A 152 19.77 -11.93 -20.33
CA PRO A 152 20.27 -12.70 -21.46
C PRO A 152 21.60 -12.14 -21.97
#